data_AF-A0A520B4D8-F1
#
_entry.id   AF-A0A520B4D8-F1
#
_cell.length_a   1.000
_cell.length_b   1.000
_cell.length_c   1.000
_cell.angle_alpha   90.00
_cell.angle_beta   90.00
_cell.angle_gamma   90.00
#
_symmetry.space_group_name_H-M   'P 1'
#
loop_
_entity.id
_entity.type
_entity.pdbx_description
1 polymer ?
#
loop_
_entity_poly.entity_id
_entity_poly.type
_entity_poly.pdbx_seq_one_letter_code
_entity_poly.pdbx_strand_id
1 'polypeptide(L)'
;VGRVKQASPFCPDIAATPDGKQVWLTLKDVGKVMVFDAKPPFAVLKTFDTGAITNHVNIARTKAGQFAYVTVGTENVVKVFRTTDFAQVANIPVGALPHGLWPSGDGTRMYVGLENADAVAAIDTASNTVIATIPIGQGPQGVAYVPGAVPVGDGRANLMPLAQAGMKIQLTLSGTGRSQVTLFDQGQVQILQAAVAGLSPKMPYVLGLSSRADGSGVIQPLAKFMTNPAGGAIVNTLGPLRQIVSDAKGDMRRYLVIAPGDPMMPGAVVQVQK
;
A
#
# COMPACT_ATOMS: atom_id res chain seq x y z
N VAL A 1 19.52 -17.77 18.43
CA VAL A 1 19.28 -16.50 17.68
C VAL A 1 20.41 -16.32 16.69
N GLY A 2 20.13 -16.03 15.42
CA GLY A 2 21.13 -15.75 14.38
C GLY A 2 20.93 -14.37 13.77
N ARG A 3 21.88 -13.90 12.97
CA ARG A 3 21.82 -12.60 12.30
C ARG A 3 22.16 -12.78 10.82
N VAL A 4 21.36 -12.19 9.95
CA VAL A 4 21.57 -12.16 8.51
C VAL A 4 21.77 -10.71 8.08
N LYS A 5 22.84 -10.44 7.33
CA LYS A 5 23.08 -9.11 6.79
C LYS A 5 22.15 -8.85 5.61
N GLN A 6 21.18 -7.95 5.77
CA GLN A 6 20.34 -7.46 4.68
C GLN A 6 21.17 -6.60 3.72
N ALA A 7 21.02 -6.78 2.41
CA ALA A 7 21.82 -6.06 1.41
C ALA A 7 21.39 -4.60 1.19
N SER A 8 20.17 -4.24 1.57
CA SER A 8 19.63 -2.87 1.57
C SER A 8 18.86 -2.66 2.89
N PRO A 9 18.63 -1.42 3.37
CA PRO A 9 17.84 -1.16 4.57
C PRO A 9 16.32 -1.32 4.36
N PHE A 10 15.81 -1.38 3.12
CA PHE A 10 14.38 -1.37 2.84
C PHE A 10 13.85 -2.71 2.31
N CYS A 11 13.19 -3.46 3.22
CA CYS A 11 12.56 -4.74 2.94
C CYS A 11 11.06 -4.66 3.26
N PRO A 12 10.18 -4.54 2.25
CA PRO A 12 8.74 -4.45 2.49
C PRO A 12 8.08 -5.80 2.83
N ASP A 13 8.69 -6.94 2.48
CA ASP A 13 8.04 -8.24 2.60
C ASP A 13 9.03 -9.42 2.75
N ILE A 14 8.56 -10.49 3.39
CA ILE A 14 9.32 -11.70 3.71
C ILE A 14 8.40 -12.93 3.74
N ALA A 15 8.86 -14.04 3.15
CA ALA A 15 8.13 -15.31 3.16
C ALA A 15 9.05 -16.51 3.44
N ALA A 16 8.61 -17.41 4.31
CA ALA A 16 9.27 -18.70 4.52
C ALA A 16 8.68 -19.76 3.57
N THR A 17 9.52 -20.65 3.06
CA THR A 17 9.04 -21.81 2.32
C THR A 17 8.27 -22.74 3.25
N PRO A 18 7.16 -23.35 2.84
CA PRO A 18 6.35 -24.15 3.75
C PRO A 18 7.05 -25.43 4.25
N ASP A 19 8.17 -25.82 3.65
CA ASP A 19 9.02 -26.93 4.12
C ASP A 19 10.03 -26.50 5.20
N GLY A 20 10.04 -25.21 5.57
CA GLY A 20 10.91 -24.67 6.60
C GLY A 20 12.39 -24.71 6.24
N LYS A 21 12.73 -24.70 4.94
CA LYS A 21 14.12 -24.72 4.47
C LYS A 21 14.66 -23.35 4.12
N GLN A 22 13.85 -22.46 3.54
CA GLN A 22 14.31 -21.18 3.04
C GLN A 22 13.44 -20.03 3.56
N VAL A 23 14.03 -18.85 3.67
CA VAL A 23 13.33 -17.58 3.84
C VAL A 23 13.75 -16.65 2.71
N TRP A 24 12.75 -16.01 2.11
CA TRP A 24 12.86 -15.12 0.98
C TRP A 24 12.44 -13.73 1.42
N LEU A 25 13.25 -12.71 1.13
CA LEU A 25 12.88 -11.32 1.36
C LEU A 25 13.09 -10.49 0.10
N THR A 26 12.23 -9.50 -0.09
CA THR A 26 12.33 -8.54 -1.20
C THR A 26 13.07 -7.28 -0.77
N LEU A 27 13.89 -6.72 -1.63
CA LEU A 27 14.62 -5.48 -1.41
C LEU A 27 14.18 -4.46 -2.47
N LYS A 28 13.16 -3.67 -2.13
CA LYS A 28 12.37 -2.87 -3.08
C LYS A 28 13.16 -1.75 -3.74
N ASP A 29 14.01 -1.09 -2.97
CA ASP A 29 14.83 0.05 -3.39
C ASP A 29 15.97 -0.34 -4.34
N VAL A 30 16.50 -1.55 -4.20
CA VAL A 30 17.60 -2.06 -5.03
C VAL A 30 17.15 -3.11 -6.06
N GLY A 31 15.86 -3.46 -6.08
CA GLY A 31 15.26 -4.34 -7.08
C GLY A 31 15.68 -5.80 -7.01
N LYS A 32 15.91 -6.32 -5.79
CA LYS A 32 16.47 -7.67 -5.57
C LYS A 32 15.60 -8.54 -4.70
N VAL A 33 15.82 -9.85 -4.81
CA VAL A 33 15.41 -10.83 -3.81
C VAL A 33 16.64 -11.42 -3.14
N MET A 34 16.54 -11.65 -1.84
CA MET A 34 17.54 -12.33 -1.03
C MET A 34 16.93 -13.57 -0.39
N VAL A 35 17.63 -14.70 -0.47
CA VAL A 35 17.20 -15.99 0.05
C VAL A 35 18.26 -16.53 1.01
N PHE A 36 17.83 -17.05 2.14
CA PHE A 36 18.71 -17.64 3.16
C PHE A 36 18.06 -18.85 3.83
N ASP A 37 18.86 -19.69 4.48
CA ASP A 37 18.36 -20.85 5.22
C ASP A 37 17.39 -20.41 6.31
N ALA A 38 16.26 -21.10 6.44
CA ALA A 38 15.28 -20.84 7.49
C ALA A 38 15.72 -21.36 8.88
N LYS A 39 16.89 -22.00 8.95
CA LYS A 39 17.45 -22.57 10.17
C LYS A 39 18.81 -21.92 10.48
N PRO A 40 19.16 -21.76 11.76
CA PRO A 40 20.49 -21.34 12.15
C PRO A 40 21.58 -22.17 11.43
N PRO A 41 22.65 -21.54 10.93
CA PRO A 41 23.04 -20.15 11.16
C PRO A 41 22.39 -19.11 10.22
N PHE A 42 21.35 -19.47 9.46
CA PHE A 42 20.66 -18.62 8.48
C PHE A 42 21.58 -18.18 7.33
N ALA A 43 22.32 -19.13 6.76
CA ALA A 43 23.28 -18.82 5.70
C ALA A 43 22.57 -18.27 4.46
N VAL A 44 23.15 -17.23 3.86
CA VAL A 44 22.63 -16.64 2.62
C VAL A 44 22.86 -17.62 1.48
N LEU A 45 21.78 -18.04 0.83
CA LEU A 45 21.80 -18.98 -0.28
C LEU A 45 21.97 -18.25 -1.62
N LYS A 46 21.24 -17.13 -1.79
CA LYS A 46 21.29 -16.34 -3.02
C LYS A 46 20.87 -14.90 -2.78
N THR A 47 21.42 -14.00 -3.57
CA THR A 47 20.85 -12.67 -3.82
C THR A 47 20.88 -12.43 -5.31
N PHE A 48 19.77 -12.00 -5.89
CA PHE A 48 19.66 -11.85 -7.34
C PHE A 48 18.69 -10.73 -7.71
N ASP A 49 18.91 -10.16 -8.89
CA ASP A 49 18.12 -9.08 -9.43
C ASP A 49 16.76 -9.59 -9.93
N THR A 50 15.72 -8.82 -9.66
CA THR A 50 14.34 -9.10 -10.09
C THR A 50 13.71 -7.93 -10.83
N GLY A 51 14.16 -6.70 -10.62
CA GLY A 51 13.66 -5.51 -11.32
C GLY A 51 13.31 -4.40 -10.34
N ALA A 52 13.15 -3.16 -10.82
CA ALA A 52 12.85 -2.04 -9.95
C ALA A 52 11.48 -2.22 -9.26
N ILE A 53 11.39 -1.78 -8.00
CA ILE A 53 10.18 -1.92 -7.18
C ILE A 53 9.80 -3.41 -7.00
N THR A 54 10.76 -4.24 -6.56
CA THR A 54 10.47 -5.60 -6.07
C THR A 54 9.63 -5.51 -4.80
N ASN A 55 8.32 -5.76 -4.90
CA ASN A 55 7.36 -5.46 -3.84
C ASN A 55 7.22 -6.60 -2.83
N HIS A 56 6.60 -7.73 -3.19
CA HIS A 56 6.30 -8.83 -2.28
C HIS A 56 6.73 -10.17 -2.88
N VAL A 57 6.93 -11.16 -2.02
CA VAL A 57 7.22 -12.55 -2.35
C VAL A 57 6.29 -13.48 -1.58
N ASN A 58 5.74 -14.49 -2.24
CA ASN A 58 5.04 -15.57 -1.54
C ASN A 58 5.29 -16.91 -2.22
N ILE A 59 5.10 -18.02 -1.49
CA ILE A 59 5.49 -19.35 -1.91
C ILE A 59 4.25 -20.20 -2.18
N ALA A 60 4.11 -20.71 -3.40
CA ALA A 60 3.09 -21.69 -3.75
C ALA A 60 3.71 -23.09 -3.87
N ARG A 61 3.09 -24.09 -3.24
CA ARG A 61 3.32 -25.51 -3.57
C ARG A 61 2.26 -25.95 -4.56
N THR A 62 2.70 -26.34 -5.74
CA THR A 62 1.83 -26.88 -6.79
C THR A 62 2.18 -28.35 -7.03
N LYS A 63 1.43 -29.01 -7.91
CA LYS A 63 1.79 -30.37 -8.36
C LYS A 63 3.15 -30.43 -9.06
N ALA A 64 3.63 -29.31 -9.63
CA ALA A 64 4.90 -29.22 -10.33
C ALA A 64 6.10 -28.92 -9.40
N GLY A 65 5.84 -28.65 -8.11
CA GLY A 65 6.89 -28.34 -7.13
C GLY A 65 6.59 -27.09 -6.32
N GLN A 66 7.63 -26.50 -5.75
CA GLN A 66 7.54 -25.30 -4.93
C GLN A 66 8.16 -24.11 -5.67
N PHE A 67 7.41 -23.01 -5.72
CA PHE A 67 7.77 -21.83 -6.49
C PHE A 67 7.57 -20.57 -5.66
N ALA A 68 8.50 -19.64 -5.77
CA ALA A 68 8.37 -18.28 -5.27
C ALA A 68 7.77 -17.40 -6.37
N TYR A 69 6.70 -16.68 -6.04
CA TYR A 69 6.10 -15.65 -6.89
C TYR A 69 6.52 -14.31 -6.34
N VAL A 70 7.04 -13.42 -7.20
CA VAL A 70 7.59 -12.12 -6.80
C VAL A 70 6.96 -11.03 -7.66
N THR A 71 6.31 -10.06 -7.03
CA THR A 71 5.72 -8.91 -7.75
C THR A 71 6.79 -7.86 -8.06
N VAL A 72 6.85 -7.41 -9.31
CA VAL A 72 7.78 -6.36 -9.75
C VAL A 72 6.98 -5.18 -10.29
N GLY A 73 6.96 -4.10 -9.50
CA GLY A 73 6.03 -2.99 -9.65
C GLY A 73 6.20 -2.18 -10.93
N THR A 74 7.45 -1.83 -11.31
CA THR A 74 7.68 -1.01 -12.51
C THR A 74 7.41 -1.75 -13.81
N GLU A 75 7.52 -3.07 -13.78
CA GLU A 75 7.35 -3.93 -14.95
C GLU A 75 5.91 -4.41 -15.11
N ASN A 76 5.05 -4.23 -14.09
CA ASN A 76 3.68 -4.76 -14.04
C ASN A 76 3.64 -6.28 -14.26
N VAL A 77 4.56 -7.01 -13.62
CA VAL A 77 4.67 -8.47 -13.74
C VAL A 77 4.76 -9.16 -12.38
N VAL A 78 4.44 -10.45 -12.40
CA VAL A 78 4.87 -11.41 -11.38
C VAL A 78 5.92 -12.35 -11.97
N LYS A 79 7.11 -12.36 -11.40
CA LYS A 79 8.19 -13.28 -11.77
C LYS A 79 8.11 -14.52 -10.90
N VAL A 80 8.25 -15.69 -11.51
CA VAL A 80 8.15 -16.99 -10.81
C VAL A 80 9.50 -17.68 -10.82
N PHE A 81 9.95 -18.11 -9.66
CA PHE A 81 11.24 -18.76 -9.45
C PHE A 81 11.07 -20.14 -8.82
N ARG A 82 11.79 -21.13 -9.32
CA ARG A 82 11.85 -22.44 -8.66
C ARG A 82 12.69 -22.34 -7.39
N THR A 83 12.23 -22.89 -6.28
CA THR A 83 12.98 -22.76 -5.00
C THR A 83 14.19 -23.67 -4.90
N THR A 84 14.35 -24.67 -5.77
CA THR A 84 15.46 -25.62 -5.73
C THR A 84 16.76 -25.09 -6.34
N ASP A 85 16.67 -24.23 -7.35
CA ASP A 85 17.82 -23.70 -8.11
C ASP A 85 17.75 -22.19 -8.36
N PHE A 86 16.69 -21.53 -7.89
CA PHE A 86 16.41 -20.10 -8.06
C PHE A 86 16.25 -19.67 -9.53
N ALA A 87 16.03 -20.62 -10.46
CA ALA A 87 15.81 -20.31 -11.85
C ALA A 87 14.45 -19.62 -12.03
N GLN A 88 14.43 -18.52 -12.79
CA GLN A 88 13.17 -17.91 -13.22
C GLN A 88 12.50 -18.82 -14.25
N VAL A 89 11.27 -19.23 -13.98
CA VAL A 89 10.50 -20.16 -14.83
C VAL A 89 9.31 -19.49 -15.52
N ALA A 90 8.89 -18.31 -15.05
CA ALA A 90 7.86 -17.52 -15.72
C ALA A 90 8.02 -16.02 -15.45
N ASN A 91 7.46 -15.22 -16.36
CA ASN A 91 7.29 -13.78 -16.25
C ASN A 91 5.86 -13.45 -16.67
N ILE A 92 4.99 -13.20 -15.70
CA ILE A 92 3.53 -13.16 -15.91
C ILE A 92 3.09 -11.70 -15.96
N PRO A 93 2.64 -11.17 -17.12
CA PRO A 93 2.02 -9.86 -17.19
C PRO A 93 0.76 -9.81 -16.32
N VAL A 94 0.65 -8.77 -15.50
CA VAL A 94 -0.51 -8.50 -14.66
C VAL A 94 -0.97 -7.05 -14.85
N GLY A 95 -1.77 -6.50 -13.93
CA GLY A 95 -2.17 -5.09 -13.97
C GLY A 95 -1.15 -4.14 -13.33
N ALA A 96 -1.54 -2.87 -13.23
CA ALA A 96 -0.66 -1.80 -12.79
C ALA A 96 -0.22 -1.94 -11.32
N LEU A 97 1.09 -1.83 -11.10
CA LEU A 97 1.76 -1.82 -9.80
C LEU A 97 1.35 -3.01 -8.89
N PRO A 98 1.73 -4.26 -9.25
CA PRO A 98 1.46 -5.41 -8.40
C PRO A 98 2.17 -5.28 -7.03
N HIS A 99 1.44 -5.60 -5.97
CA HIS A 99 1.87 -5.42 -4.58
C HIS A 99 1.75 -6.73 -3.77
N GLY A 100 0.95 -6.79 -2.71
CA GLY A 100 0.80 -8.02 -1.91
C GLY A 100 0.22 -9.18 -2.72
N LEU A 101 0.72 -10.39 -2.48
CA LEU A 101 0.23 -11.61 -3.12
C LEU A 101 0.12 -12.79 -2.15
N TRP A 102 -0.83 -13.68 -2.42
CA TRP A 102 -1.09 -14.85 -1.57
C TRP A 102 -1.63 -16.07 -2.35
N PRO A 103 -1.07 -17.28 -2.13
CA PRO A 103 -1.51 -18.49 -2.81
C PRO A 103 -2.84 -19.04 -2.25
N SER A 104 -3.64 -19.71 -3.08
CA SER A 104 -4.71 -20.56 -2.56
C SER A 104 -4.14 -21.73 -1.75
N GLY A 105 -4.95 -22.28 -0.82
CA GLY A 105 -4.51 -23.38 0.06
C GLY A 105 -4.11 -24.66 -0.68
N ASP A 106 -4.67 -24.90 -1.87
CA ASP A 106 -4.33 -26.01 -2.77
C ASP A 106 -3.20 -25.66 -3.76
N GLY A 107 -2.70 -24.42 -3.73
CA GLY A 107 -1.65 -23.90 -4.59
C GLY A 107 -2.02 -23.77 -6.07
N THR A 108 -3.28 -23.96 -6.47
CA THR A 108 -3.71 -23.85 -7.86
C THR A 108 -3.86 -22.40 -8.34
N ARG A 109 -3.92 -21.45 -7.40
CA ARG A 109 -4.07 -20.02 -7.67
C ARG A 109 -3.05 -19.19 -6.90
N MET A 110 -2.67 -18.07 -7.49
CA MET A 110 -1.99 -16.96 -6.82
C MET A 110 -2.83 -15.70 -7.00
N TYR A 111 -3.21 -15.05 -5.90
CA TYR A 111 -3.96 -13.79 -5.92
C TYR A 111 -3.02 -12.62 -5.68
N VAL A 112 -3.12 -11.58 -6.49
CA VAL A 112 -2.20 -10.44 -6.49
C VAL A 112 -2.99 -9.14 -6.40
N GLY A 113 -2.73 -8.33 -5.38
CA GLY A 113 -3.25 -6.97 -5.29
C GLY A 113 -2.56 -6.06 -6.30
N LEU A 114 -3.34 -5.30 -7.07
CA LEU A 114 -2.87 -4.38 -8.08
C LEU A 114 -3.12 -2.96 -7.59
N GLU A 115 -2.11 -2.36 -6.96
CA GLU A 115 -2.23 -1.12 -6.18
C GLU A 115 -2.78 0.03 -7.02
N ASN A 116 -2.25 0.23 -8.23
CA ASN A 116 -2.66 1.34 -9.11
C ASN A 116 -3.82 0.98 -10.03
N ALA A 117 -4.29 -0.27 -10.02
CA ALA A 117 -5.42 -0.72 -10.83
C ALA A 117 -6.71 -0.91 -10.03
N ASP A 118 -6.67 -0.73 -8.70
CA ASP A 118 -7.81 -0.96 -7.81
C ASP A 118 -8.47 -2.33 -8.06
N ALA A 119 -7.63 -3.37 -8.21
CA ALA A 119 -8.06 -4.70 -8.62
C ALA A 119 -7.22 -5.81 -7.97
N VAL A 120 -7.74 -7.04 -8.02
CA VAL A 120 -6.98 -8.27 -7.72
C VAL A 120 -6.87 -9.10 -8.98
N ALA A 121 -5.67 -9.51 -9.35
CA ALA A 121 -5.48 -10.53 -10.38
C ALA A 121 -5.49 -11.92 -9.74
N ALA A 122 -6.16 -12.89 -10.37
CA ALA A 122 -6.02 -14.30 -10.08
C ALA A 122 -5.19 -14.96 -11.18
N ILE A 123 -4.07 -15.59 -10.78
CA ILE A 123 -3.17 -16.33 -11.66
C ILE A 123 -3.42 -17.83 -11.49
N ASP A 124 -3.55 -18.56 -12.59
CA ASP A 124 -3.45 -20.02 -12.59
C ASP A 124 -1.98 -20.43 -12.53
N THR A 125 -1.62 -21.22 -11.51
CA THR A 125 -0.21 -21.59 -11.25
C THR A 125 0.27 -22.75 -12.11
N ALA A 126 -0.63 -23.47 -12.80
CA ALA A 126 -0.25 -24.54 -13.71
C ALA A 126 0.14 -24.00 -15.08
N SER A 127 -0.60 -23.00 -15.59
CA SER A 127 -0.30 -22.33 -16.86
C SER A 127 0.55 -21.06 -16.70
N ASN A 128 0.70 -20.52 -15.49
CA ASN A 128 1.32 -19.22 -15.22
C ASN A 128 0.65 -18.07 -16.00
N THR A 129 -0.69 -18.06 -16.04
CA THR A 129 -1.47 -17.03 -16.74
C THR A 129 -2.50 -16.39 -15.82
N VAL A 130 -2.76 -15.09 -16.02
CA VAL A 130 -3.90 -14.42 -15.39
C VAL A 130 -5.19 -15.01 -15.95
N ILE A 131 -6.09 -15.44 -15.07
CA ILE A 131 -7.40 -16.02 -15.44
C ILE A 131 -8.57 -15.12 -15.03
N ALA A 132 -8.33 -14.14 -14.16
CA ALA A 132 -9.32 -13.13 -13.81
C ALA A 132 -8.63 -11.85 -13.31
N THR A 133 -9.26 -10.72 -13.60
CA THR A 133 -8.98 -9.43 -12.96
C THR A 133 -10.27 -8.98 -12.30
N ILE A 134 -10.25 -8.89 -10.98
CA ILE A 134 -11.42 -8.68 -10.13
C ILE A 134 -11.36 -7.25 -9.61
N PRO A 135 -12.27 -6.35 -10.02
CA PRO A 135 -12.35 -5.00 -9.48
C PRO A 135 -12.61 -5.04 -7.98
N ILE A 136 -11.86 -4.25 -7.21
CA ILE A 136 -12.02 -4.11 -5.76
C ILE A 136 -11.90 -2.63 -5.36
N GLY A 137 -11.95 -2.36 -4.05
CA GLY A 137 -11.69 -1.03 -3.53
C GLY A 137 -10.26 -0.54 -3.79
N GLN A 138 -9.93 0.62 -3.23
CA GLN A 138 -8.77 1.39 -3.64
C GLN A 138 -7.45 0.90 -3.05
N GLY A 139 -6.38 0.92 -3.86
CA GLY A 139 -5.00 0.75 -3.41
C GLY A 139 -4.71 -0.52 -2.63
N PRO A 140 -5.04 -1.73 -3.13
CA PRO A 140 -4.78 -2.97 -2.40
C PRO A 140 -3.29 -3.15 -2.10
N GLN A 141 -2.94 -3.15 -0.81
CA GLN A 141 -1.56 -3.32 -0.34
C GLN A 141 -1.24 -4.79 -0.01
N GLY A 142 -2.17 -5.50 0.61
CA GLY A 142 -1.99 -6.88 1.06
C GLY A 142 -3.14 -7.76 0.61
N VAL A 143 -2.86 -9.05 0.43
CA VAL A 143 -3.86 -10.08 0.12
C VAL A 143 -3.66 -11.22 1.11
N ALA A 144 -4.76 -11.76 1.63
CA ALA A 144 -4.75 -12.95 2.46
C ALA A 144 -5.81 -13.93 1.96
N TYR A 145 -5.42 -15.17 1.70
CA TYR A 145 -6.35 -16.25 1.41
C TYR A 145 -6.69 -17.01 2.69
N VAL A 146 -7.98 -17.14 2.98
CA VAL A 146 -8.47 -17.90 4.15
C VAL A 146 -9.31 -19.07 3.66
N PRO A 147 -8.79 -20.31 3.71
CA PRO A 147 -9.54 -21.50 3.32
C PRO A 147 -10.82 -21.64 4.16
N GLY A 148 -11.95 -21.92 3.52
CA GLY A 148 -13.21 -22.16 4.23
C GLY A 148 -13.76 -20.94 4.99
N ALA A 149 -13.36 -19.72 4.62
CA ALA A 149 -13.84 -18.49 5.27
C ALA A 149 -15.36 -18.33 5.25
N VAL A 150 -16.02 -18.94 4.27
CA VAL A 150 -17.47 -19.00 4.12
C VAL A 150 -17.91 -20.46 4.23
N PRO A 151 -18.14 -20.98 5.45
CA PRO A 151 -18.54 -22.37 5.64
C PRO A 151 -19.99 -22.64 5.20
N VAL A 152 -20.85 -21.61 5.23
CA VAL A 152 -22.27 -21.67 4.87
C VAL A 152 -22.69 -20.33 4.24
N GLY A 153 -23.64 -20.36 3.30
CA GLY A 153 -24.21 -19.18 2.67
C GLY A 153 -23.44 -18.72 1.43
N ASP A 154 -23.78 -17.54 0.91
CA ASP A 154 -23.19 -16.99 -0.33
C ASP A 154 -21.89 -16.20 -0.08
N GLY A 155 -21.48 -16.06 1.18
CA GLY A 155 -20.24 -15.40 1.56
C GLY A 155 -20.23 -13.89 1.44
N ARG A 156 -21.39 -13.25 1.27
CA ARG A 156 -21.47 -11.79 1.09
C ARG A 156 -21.75 -11.01 2.37
N ALA A 157 -21.93 -11.70 3.50
CA ALA A 157 -22.12 -11.05 4.79
C ALA A 157 -20.96 -10.08 5.09
N ASN A 158 -21.29 -8.84 5.47
CA ASN A 158 -20.34 -7.76 5.76
C ASN A 158 -19.52 -7.24 4.56
N LEU A 159 -19.81 -7.65 3.33
CA LEU A 159 -19.25 -7.02 2.14
C LEU A 159 -20.00 -5.72 1.81
N MET A 160 -19.28 -4.75 1.27
CA MET A 160 -19.84 -3.52 0.71
C MET A 160 -19.79 -3.56 -0.81
N PRO A 161 -20.80 -3.02 -1.52
CA PRO A 161 -20.73 -2.83 -2.96
C PRO A 161 -19.52 -1.99 -3.38
N LEU A 162 -18.89 -2.37 -4.48
CA LEU A 162 -17.70 -1.67 -5.00
C LEU A 162 -17.93 -0.17 -5.22
N ALA A 163 -19.12 0.23 -5.67
CA ALA A 163 -19.45 1.64 -5.87
C ALA A 163 -19.23 2.49 -4.60
N GLN A 164 -19.40 1.90 -3.41
CA GLN A 164 -19.15 2.57 -2.13
C GLN A 164 -17.66 2.51 -1.75
N ALA A 165 -17.02 1.35 -1.92
CA ALA A 165 -15.59 1.15 -1.63
C ALA A 165 -14.63 1.89 -2.60
N GLY A 166 -15.12 2.32 -3.76
CA GLY A 166 -14.39 3.13 -4.74
C GLY A 166 -14.62 4.64 -4.61
N MET A 167 -15.42 5.10 -3.63
CA MET A 167 -15.69 6.53 -3.46
C MET A 167 -14.44 7.25 -2.97
N LYS A 168 -13.94 8.15 -3.81
CA LYS A 168 -12.95 9.17 -3.42
C LYS A 168 -13.50 10.55 -3.65
N ILE A 169 -13.13 11.48 -2.77
CA ILE A 169 -13.37 12.90 -2.94
C ILE A 169 -12.03 13.57 -3.14
N GLN A 170 -11.88 14.31 -4.25
CA GLN A 170 -10.71 15.15 -4.47
C GLN A 170 -11.05 16.61 -4.19
N LEU A 171 -10.24 17.22 -3.35
CA LEU A 171 -10.32 18.62 -2.96
C LEU A 171 -9.00 19.30 -3.33
N THR A 172 -9.06 20.61 -3.57
CA THR A 172 -7.87 21.42 -3.84
C THR A 172 -7.68 22.42 -2.71
N LEU A 173 -6.44 22.58 -2.24
CA LEU A 173 -6.05 23.70 -1.39
C LEU A 173 -5.28 24.70 -2.23
N SER A 174 -5.57 25.98 -2.04
CA SER A 174 -4.95 27.09 -2.76
C SER A 174 -4.46 28.17 -1.79
N GLY A 175 -3.45 28.92 -2.20
CA GLY A 175 -2.83 29.98 -1.42
C GLY A 175 -1.39 30.16 -1.90
N THR A 176 -0.43 30.04 -0.98
CA THR A 176 0.99 29.90 -1.34
C THR A 176 1.21 28.53 -1.99
N GLY A 177 0.99 28.43 -3.30
CA GLY A 177 0.98 27.18 -4.04
C GLY A 177 -0.41 26.54 -4.18
N ARG A 178 -0.40 25.29 -4.67
CA ARG A 178 -1.62 24.50 -4.86
C ARG A 178 -1.33 23.06 -4.46
N SER A 179 -2.18 22.51 -3.60
CA SER A 179 -2.10 21.13 -3.15
C SER A 179 -3.38 20.38 -3.50
N GLN A 180 -3.27 19.08 -3.73
CA GLN A 180 -4.43 18.20 -3.91
C GLN A 180 -4.59 17.32 -2.69
N VAL A 181 -5.84 17.13 -2.27
CA VAL A 181 -6.18 16.21 -1.18
C VAL A 181 -7.21 15.22 -1.68
N THR A 182 -6.92 13.94 -1.55
CA THR A 182 -7.85 12.85 -1.83
C THR A 182 -8.29 12.24 -0.51
N LEU A 183 -9.60 12.22 -0.29
CA LEU A 183 -10.25 11.47 0.79
C LEU A 183 -10.77 10.17 0.20
N PHE A 184 -10.28 9.05 0.71
CA PHE A 184 -10.74 7.70 0.37
C PHE A 184 -11.71 7.26 1.47
N ASP A 185 -12.95 6.93 1.09
CA ASP A 185 -13.95 6.46 2.05
C ASP A 185 -13.81 4.95 2.27
N GLN A 186 -13.38 4.56 3.47
CA GLN A 186 -13.24 3.15 3.88
C GLN A 186 -14.27 2.76 4.96
N GLY A 187 -15.44 3.41 4.97
CA GLY A 187 -16.53 3.12 5.89
C GLY A 187 -16.38 3.86 7.22
N GLN A 188 -16.04 3.16 8.31
CA GLN A 188 -15.90 3.80 9.63
C GLN A 188 -14.66 4.71 9.73
N VAL A 189 -13.65 4.44 8.92
CA VAL A 189 -12.43 5.26 8.83
C VAL A 189 -12.28 5.82 7.43
N GLN A 190 -11.60 6.95 7.32
CA GLN A 190 -11.23 7.56 6.05
C GLN A 190 -9.71 7.71 6.00
N ILE A 191 -9.16 7.46 4.82
CA ILE A 191 -7.77 7.81 4.52
C ILE A 191 -7.78 9.16 3.82
N LEU A 192 -6.96 10.08 4.29
CA LEU A 192 -6.75 11.36 3.65
C LEU A 192 -5.30 11.46 3.20
N GLN A 193 -5.09 11.59 1.90
CA GLN A 193 -3.79 11.78 1.27
C GLN A 193 -3.70 13.18 0.70
N ALA A 194 -2.66 13.94 1.06
CA ALA A 194 -2.36 15.25 0.50
C ALA A 194 -1.07 15.19 -0.32
N ALA A 195 -1.17 15.54 -1.60
CA ALA A 195 -0.02 15.91 -2.44
C ALA A 195 0.19 17.42 -2.30
N VAL A 196 1.12 17.79 -1.41
CA VAL A 196 1.40 19.17 -1.04
C VAL A 196 2.46 19.75 -1.96
N ALA A 197 2.24 20.98 -2.43
CA ALA A 197 3.20 21.68 -3.27
C ALA A 197 3.17 23.20 -3.06
N GLY A 198 4.31 23.85 -3.35
CA GLY A 198 4.48 25.29 -3.37
C GLY A 198 4.69 25.95 -2.00
N LEU A 199 5.06 25.16 -0.98
CA LEU A 199 5.39 25.66 0.35
C LEU A 199 6.89 25.97 0.49
N SER A 200 7.28 26.58 1.62
CA SER A 200 8.69 26.81 1.90
C SER A 200 9.45 25.48 2.09
N PRO A 201 10.64 25.30 1.52
CA PRO A 201 11.42 24.05 1.63
C PRO A 201 11.87 23.72 3.05
N LYS A 202 11.92 22.41 3.37
CA LYS A 202 12.49 21.87 4.63
C LYS A 202 11.90 22.47 5.91
N MET A 203 10.62 22.85 5.88
CA MET A 203 9.91 23.46 7.01
C MET A 203 8.81 22.54 7.56
N PRO A 204 8.50 22.61 8.86
CA PRO A 204 7.39 21.89 9.46
C PRO A 204 6.04 22.55 9.15
N TYR A 205 5.05 21.72 8.89
CA TYR A 205 3.67 22.12 8.62
C TYR A 205 2.66 21.17 9.26
N VAL A 206 1.44 21.68 9.40
CA VAL A 206 0.26 20.96 9.85
C VAL A 206 -0.80 21.00 8.76
N LEU A 207 -1.32 19.84 8.41
CA LEU A 207 -2.59 19.70 7.71
C LEU A 207 -3.70 19.59 8.76
N GLY A 208 -4.75 20.40 8.65
CA GLY A 208 -5.81 20.47 9.65
C GLY A 208 -7.17 20.85 9.08
N LEU A 209 -8.17 20.88 9.95
CA LEU A 209 -9.53 21.34 9.67
C LEU A 209 -9.76 22.68 10.39
N SER A 210 -10.00 23.75 9.63
CA SER A 210 -10.44 25.03 10.18
C SER A 210 -11.96 25.06 10.35
N SER A 211 -12.40 25.77 11.38
CA SER A 211 -13.81 26.11 11.60
C SER A 211 -14.33 27.22 10.69
N ARG A 212 -13.47 27.87 9.89
CA ARG A 212 -13.86 28.93 8.94
C ARG A 212 -13.29 28.68 7.55
N ALA A 213 -14.04 29.06 6.52
CA ALA A 213 -13.69 28.84 5.12
C ALA A 213 -12.41 29.56 4.68
N ASP A 214 -12.14 30.72 5.28
CA ASP A 214 -10.95 31.53 5.03
C ASP A 214 -9.70 31.05 5.80
N GLY A 215 -9.82 29.98 6.60
CA GLY A 215 -8.74 29.44 7.41
C GLY A 215 -8.47 30.19 8.72
N SER A 216 -9.17 31.29 9.01
CA SER A 216 -8.95 32.10 10.23
C SER A 216 -9.51 31.48 11.52
N GLY A 217 -10.26 30.38 11.40
CA GLY A 217 -10.88 29.69 12.53
C GLY A 217 -9.90 28.82 13.30
N VAL A 218 -10.36 28.30 14.45
CA VAL A 218 -9.63 27.27 15.21
C VAL A 218 -9.31 26.09 14.29
N ILE A 219 -8.04 25.67 14.32
CA ILE A 219 -7.52 24.57 13.52
C ILE A 219 -7.48 23.31 14.37
N GLN A 220 -8.16 22.27 13.93
CA GLN A 220 -8.01 20.92 14.45
C GLN A 220 -6.95 20.18 13.62
N PRO A 221 -5.79 19.82 14.19
CA PRO A 221 -4.73 19.15 13.46
C PRO A 221 -5.14 17.74 13.01
N LEU A 222 -4.77 17.36 11.79
CA LEU A 222 -4.95 16.01 11.24
C LEU A 222 -3.62 15.29 11.04
N ALA A 223 -2.58 16.00 10.62
CA ALA A 223 -1.24 15.45 10.41
C ALA A 223 -0.16 16.52 10.49
N LYS A 224 1.00 16.15 11.02
CA LYS A 224 2.24 16.94 10.89
C LYS A 224 3.09 16.40 9.75
N PHE A 225 3.79 17.28 9.03
CA PHE A 225 4.69 16.88 7.95
C PHE A 225 5.84 17.88 7.76
N MET A 226 6.88 17.42 7.06
CA MET A 226 8.02 18.25 6.66
C MET A 226 8.05 18.34 5.14
N THR A 227 8.26 19.55 4.61
CA THR A 227 8.45 19.73 3.16
C THR A 227 9.82 19.26 2.71
N ASN A 228 9.90 18.74 1.49
CA ASN A 228 11.16 18.40 0.83
C ASN A 228 11.88 19.67 0.34
N PRO A 229 13.08 19.56 -0.27
CA PRO A 229 13.81 20.71 -0.81
C PRO A 229 13.09 21.50 -1.90
N ALA A 230 12.08 20.91 -2.55
CA ALA A 230 11.24 21.57 -3.56
C ALA A 230 9.96 22.19 -2.97
N GLY A 231 9.78 22.18 -1.64
CA GLY A 231 8.59 22.76 -1.01
C GLY A 231 7.34 21.89 -1.11
N GLY A 232 7.48 20.59 -1.38
CA GLY A 232 6.37 19.63 -1.47
C GLY A 232 6.44 18.51 -0.44
N ALA A 233 5.35 17.76 -0.28
CA ALA A 233 5.28 16.58 0.58
C ALA A 233 4.11 15.66 0.16
N ILE A 234 4.24 14.36 0.45
CA ILE A 234 3.09 13.45 0.47
C ILE A 234 2.72 13.22 1.94
N VAL A 235 1.49 13.56 2.30
CA VAL A 235 0.98 13.44 3.67
C VAL A 235 -0.14 12.42 3.67
N ASN A 236 -0.07 11.41 4.53
CA ASN A 236 -1.15 10.43 4.72
C ASN A 236 -1.63 10.50 6.17
N THR A 237 -2.93 10.48 6.37
CA THR A 237 -3.54 10.36 7.70
C THR A 237 -4.78 9.48 7.64
N LEU A 238 -5.03 8.76 8.73
CA LEU A 238 -6.16 7.85 8.91
C LEU A 238 -6.94 8.31 10.14
N GLY A 239 -8.27 8.32 10.03
CA GLY A 239 -9.12 8.53 11.19
C GLY A 239 -10.60 8.53 10.83
N PRO A 240 -11.48 8.63 11.84
CA PRO A 240 -12.91 8.79 11.62
C PRO A 240 -13.20 10.25 11.23
N LEU A 241 -12.63 10.71 10.11
CA LEU A 241 -12.72 12.09 9.65
C LEU A 241 -14.18 12.53 9.48
N ARG A 242 -15.07 11.60 9.09
CA ARG A 242 -16.51 11.84 9.06
C ARG A 242 -17.09 12.16 10.44
N GLN A 243 -16.73 11.41 11.48
CA GLN A 243 -17.20 11.70 12.86
C GLN A 243 -16.62 13.02 13.35
N ILE A 244 -15.34 13.30 13.09
CA ILE A 244 -14.73 14.58 13.46
C ILE A 244 -15.48 15.78 12.85
N VAL A 245 -15.95 15.65 11.61
CA VAL A 245 -16.75 16.69 10.94
C VAL A 245 -18.20 16.69 11.45
N SER A 246 -18.77 15.54 11.79
CA SER A 246 -20.18 15.39 12.21
C SER A 246 -20.43 15.73 13.69
N ASP A 247 -19.45 15.51 14.57
CA ASP A 247 -19.50 15.81 16.00
C ASP A 247 -19.35 17.32 16.28
N ALA A 248 -19.08 18.12 15.24
CA ALA A 248 -19.23 19.56 15.33
C ALA A 248 -20.70 19.89 15.64
N LYS A 249 -20.96 20.50 16.80
CA LYS A 249 -22.34 20.93 17.17
C LYS A 249 -22.93 21.84 16.08
N GLY A 250 -24.04 21.44 15.47
CA GLY A 250 -24.77 22.17 14.42
C GLY A 250 -24.14 22.02 13.01
N ASP A 251 -24.71 22.67 11.99
CA ASP A 251 -24.25 22.66 10.58
C ASP A 251 -22.88 23.37 10.35
N MET A 252 -21.95 23.29 11.30
CA MET A 252 -20.65 23.95 11.17
C MET A 252 -19.70 23.18 10.26
N ARG A 253 -19.76 23.49 8.97
CA ARG A 253 -18.83 23.03 7.94
C ARG A 253 -17.37 23.28 8.35
N ARG A 254 -16.51 22.27 8.14
CA ARG A 254 -15.06 22.34 8.36
C ARG A 254 -14.32 22.41 7.02
N TYR A 255 -13.16 23.05 7.00
CA TYR A 255 -12.41 23.32 5.79
C TYR A 255 -10.96 22.88 5.94
N LEU A 256 -10.42 22.13 4.98
CA LEU A 256 -9.02 21.74 4.99
C LEU A 256 -8.11 22.98 4.89
N VAL A 257 -7.06 23.00 5.70
CA VAL A 257 -6.05 24.06 5.71
C VAL A 257 -4.65 23.48 5.89
N ILE A 258 -3.65 24.21 5.40
CA ILE A 258 -2.24 23.99 5.74
C ILE A 258 -1.71 25.23 6.44
N ALA A 259 -1.07 25.04 7.59
CA ALA A 259 -0.40 26.07 8.37
C ALA A 259 1.04 25.63 8.72
N PRO A 260 2.03 26.55 8.75
CA PRO A 260 3.38 26.23 9.22
C PRO A 260 3.38 25.96 10.73
N GLY A 261 4.35 25.18 11.21
CA GLY A 261 4.54 24.93 12.64
C GLY A 261 4.12 23.53 13.10
N ASP A 262 3.77 23.43 14.38
CA ASP A 262 3.47 22.16 15.07
C ASP A 262 1.96 22.03 15.37
N PRO A 263 1.38 20.82 15.46
CA PRO A 263 -0.03 20.62 15.79
C PRO A 263 -0.52 21.36 17.04
N MET A 264 0.31 21.58 18.06
CA MET A 264 -0.10 22.30 19.28
C MET A 264 -0.17 23.82 19.09
N MET A 265 0.61 24.38 18.17
CA MET A 265 0.65 25.81 17.87
C MET A 265 0.81 26.05 16.36
N PRO A 266 -0.26 25.82 15.57
CA PRO A 266 -0.22 26.12 14.14
C PRO A 266 -0.07 27.63 13.91
N GLY A 267 0.77 28.00 12.95
CA GLY A 267 0.93 29.39 12.49
C GLY A 267 -0.22 29.86 11.60
N ALA A 268 -0.03 30.99 10.92
CA ALA A 268 -1.01 31.53 9.99
C ALA A 268 -1.22 30.58 8.79
N VAL A 269 -2.48 30.32 8.43
CA VAL A 269 -2.84 29.44 7.31
C VAL A 269 -2.26 29.98 6.00
N VAL A 270 -1.59 29.10 5.25
CA VAL A 270 -0.95 29.41 3.96
C VAL A 270 -1.65 28.78 2.76
N GLN A 271 -2.48 27.76 2.99
CA GLN A 271 -3.37 27.22 1.97
C GLN A 271 -4.72 26.83 2.57
N VAL A 272 -5.80 27.12 1.85
CA VAL A 272 -7.20 26.85 2.24
C VAL A 272 -7.91 26.02 1.19
N GLN A 273 -8.84 25.17 1.62
CA GLN A 273 -9.75 24.42 0.76
C GLN A 273 -10.56 25.37 -0.13
N LYS A 274 -10.65 25.04 -1.42
CA LYS A 274 -11.59 25.65 -2.37
C LYS A 274 -12.73 24.70 -2.69
#